data_AF-A0A9D9BYJ8-F1
#
_entry.id   AF-A0A9D9BYJ8-F1
#
_cell.length_a   1.000
_cell.length_b   1.000
_cell.length_c   1.000
_cell.angle_alpha   90.00
_cell.angle_beta   90.00
_cell.angle_gamma   90.00
#
_symmetry.space_group_name_H-M   'P 1'
#
loop_
_entity.id
_entity.type
_entity.pdbx_description
1 polymer ?
#
loop_
_entity_poly.entity_id
_entity_poly.type
_entity_poly.pdbx_seq_one_letter_code
_entity_poly.pdbx_strand_id
1 'polypeptide(L)'
;MLKRIINNKIFLLSSALLLGSAPVFAESPWDGKYNSTFPFQMSRASVCPKFLPIDIEIKIENGQISGFMFNNGGGNKDAFCKLYHNGSITGAIDNEGNFIDVKVKQKDGHSRKYSSYKITGNIKNNLNLISRSKKYHPTTAFLITKYADLNSGSNNLVNSNQSYKTIVNNVNKQSEAQKKLDEIQASLNMYEAISKVVKRQKPDVRSRFAIAIKKEIKKLNAEKQSLEQEFSNQFSTPIRPSNQKLNISSFKASETFPKIPFYVPGTNEIGEMLTIPRVTDEGNLVYRLDFLDPTLTYEKVRDSINIPHESINEVIKALLNIDKWTITAQENNVTRRVSKTALCIPKGRCENKKKGVMSTEIVFQVYEDGSTAGRMQRNKGTYSVGYNLSVESSVLLSAYLTYMRDTGFKEFNIRNMSDEELESLFN
;
A
#
# COMPACT_ATOMS: atom_id res chain seq x y z
N MET A 1 84.67 -19.51 -27.81
CA MET A 1 84.60 -20.95 -28.12
C MET A 1 83.51 -21.59 -27.27
N LEU A 2 82.57 -22.29 -27.92
CA LEU A 2 81.57 -23.28 -27.43
C LEU A 2 80.64 -22.89 -26.26
N LYS A 3 79.34 -22.63 -26.46
CA LYS A 3 78.18 -23.55 -26.69
C LYS A 3 77.94 -24.63 -25.61
N ARG A 4 76.88 -24.45 -24.81
CA ARG A 4 75.67 -25.32 -24.66
C ARG A 4 74.91 -24.93 -23.37
N ILE A 5 73.68 -24.41 -23.47
CA ILE A 5 72.39 -25.15 -23.40
C ILE A 5 72.25 -25.94 -22.10
N ILE A 6 71.33 -25.53 -21.23
CA ILE A 6 70.25 -26.37 -20.66
C ILE A 6 69.10 -25.46 -20.25
N ASN A 7 67.93 -25.83 -20.75
CA ASN A 7 66.61 -25.27 -20.46
C ASN A 7 66.27 -25.40 -18.98
N ASN A 8 65.68 -24.35 -18.40
CA ASN A 8 64.66 -24.54 -17.37
C ASN A 8 63.55 -23.50 -17.56
N LYS A 9 62.36 -24.04 -17.87
CA LYS A 9 61.10 -23.32 -17.97
C LYS A 9 60.74 -22.77 -16.58
N ILE A 10 60.89 -21.46 -16.39
CA ILE A 10 60.21 -20.76 -15.30
C ILE A 10 59.02 -20.05 -15.92
N PHE A 11 57.87 -20.70 -15.77
CA PHE A 11 56.54 -20.18 -16.04
C PHE A 11 56.21 -19.22 -14.90
N LEU A 12 56.60 -17.95 -15.02
CA LEU A 12 56.08 -16.91 -14.15
C LEU A 12 54.68 -16.54 -14.63
N LEU A 13 53.68 -17.12 -13.96
CA LEU A 13 52.30 -16.65 -14.02
C LEU A 13 52.29 -15.16 -13.62
N SER A 14 52.21 -14.28 -14.62
CA SER A 14 51.69 -12.95 -14.42
C SER A 14 50.19 -13.09 -14.16
N SER A 15 49.82 -13.23 -12.89
CA SER A 15 48.46 -13.00 -12.42
C SER A 15 48.14 -11.52 -12.64
N ALA A 16 47.72 -11.18 -13.85
CA ALA A 16 46.95 -9.97 -14.09
C ALA A 16 45.68 -10.12 -13.28
N LEU A 17 45.62 -9.42 -12.14
CA LEU A 17 44.40 -9.13 -11.42
C LEU A 17 43.52 -8.31 -12.37
N LEU A 18 42.78 -9.01 -13.23
CA LEU A 18 41.57 -8.47 -13.84
C LEU A 18 40.59 -8.32 -12.67
N LEU A 19 40.68 -7.16 -12.00
CA LEU A 19 39.54 -6.59 -11.32
C LEU A 19 38.48 -6.40 -12.40
N GLY A 20 37.70 -7.46 -12.63
CA GLY A 20 36.43 -7.35 -13.30
C GLY A 20 35.60 -6.39 -12.45
N SER A 21 35.63 -5.12 -12.83
CA SER A 21 34.56 -4.20 -12.49
C SER A 21 33.30 -4.90 -12.94
N ALA A 22 32.54 -5.46 -12.00
CA ALA A 22 31.15 -5.79 -12.25
C ALA A 22 30.57 -4.53 -12.91
N PRO A 23 29.85 -4.65 -14.04
CA PRO A 23 29.22 -3.49 -14.63
C PRO A 23 28.38 -2.84 -13.54
N VAL A 24 28.82 -1.68 -13.09
CA VAL A 24 27.98 -0.76 -12.32
C VAL A 24 26.95 -0.35 -13.35
N PHE A 25 25.83 -1.07 -13.40
CA PHE A 25 24.70 -0.65 -14.20
C PHE A 25 24.32 0.72 -13.64
N ALA A 26 24.58 1.76 -14.43
CA ALA A 26 24.15 3.10 -14.09
C ALA A 26 22.63 3.05 -13.88
N GLU A 27 22.15 3.70 -12.82
CA GLU A 27 20.72 3.87 -12.58
C GLU A 27 20.09 4.42 -13.86
N SER A 28 19.10 3.70 -14.39
CA SER A 28 18.36 4.21 -15.55
C SER A 28 17.56 5.42 -15.08
N PRO A 29 17.40 6.48 -15.89
CA PRO A 29 16.52 7.60 -15.53
C PRO A 29 15.06 7.15 -15.31
N TRP A 30 14.73 5.94 -15.76
CA TRP A 30 13.44 5.30 -15.63
C TRP A 30 13.31 4.38 -14.42
N ASP A 31 14.34 4.23 -13.59
CA ASP A 31 14.27 3.33 -12.43
C ASP A 31 13.16 3.78 -11.46
N GLY A 32 12.36 2.82 -11.00
CA GLY A 32 11.20 3.05 -10.15
C GLY A 32 10.04 2.07 -10.37
N LYS A 33 9.01 2.19 -9.53
CA LYS A 33 7.75 1.46 -9.68
C LYS A 33 6.76 2.31 -10.48
N TYR A 34 5.96 1.66 -11.31
CA TYR A 34 4.96 2.29 -12.16
C TYR A 34 3.68 1.46 -12.18
N ASN A 35 2.52 2.11 -12.31
CA ASN A 35 1.23 1.44 -12.46
C ASN A 35 0.40 1.99 -13.62
N SER A 36 -0.53 1.18 -14.11
CA SER A 36 -1.59 1.60 -15.01
C SER A 36 -2.83 0.76 -14.77
N THR A 37 -3.99 1.41 -14.71
CA THR A 37 -5.30 0.76 -14.68
C THR A 37 -6.12 1.30 -15.83
N PHE A 38 -6.62 0.42 -16.70
CA PHE A 38 -7.39 0.84 -17.86
C PHE A 38 -8.43 -0.22 -18.29
N PRO A 39 -9.55 0.21 -18.91
CA PRO A 39 -10.54 -0.72 -19.46
C PRO A 39 -10.06 -1.26 -20.81
N PHE A 40 -9.65 -2.54 -20.84
CA PHE A 40 -9.27 -3.23 -22.06
C PHE A 40 -10.50 -3.61 -22.87
N GLN A 41 -10.60 -3.09 -24.10
CA GLN A 41 -11.76 -3.30 -24.95
C GLN A 41 -11.66 -4.64 -25.70
N MET A 42 -12.62 -5.52 -25.46
CA MET A 42 -12.79 -6.75 -26.23
C MET A 42 -13.51 -6.47 -27.56
N SER A 43 -13.19 -7.25 -28.59
CA SER A 43 -13.96 -7.23 -29.83
C SER A 43 -15.35 -7.84 -29.63
N ARG A 44 -16.26 -7.56 -30.57
CA ARG A 44 -17.58 -8.21 -30.64
C ARG A 44 -17.53 -9.74 -30.88
N ALA A 45 -16.38 -10.26 -31.29
CA ALA A 45 -16.19 -11.70 -31.52
C ALA A 45 -15.75 -12.45 -30.25
N SER A 46 -15.49 -11.74 -29.14
CA SER A 46 -15.13 -12.35 -27.87
C SER A 46 -16.36 -12.78 -27.07
N VAL A 47 -16.23 -13.86 -26.31
CA VAL A 47 -17.23 -14.30 -25.32
C VAL A 47 -17.14 -13.48 -24.02
N CYS A 48 -16.06 -12.73 -23.82
CA CYS A 48 -15.87 -11.89 -22.65
C CYS A 48 -16.61 -10.55 -22.77
N PRO A 49 -16.92 -9.88 -21.65
CA PRO A 49 -17.52 -8.56 -21.64
C PRO A 49 -16.74 -7.58 -22.51
N LYS A 50 -17.45 -6.59 -23.03
CA LYS A 50 -16.89 -5.56 -23.92
C LYS A 50 -15.67 -4.86 -23.30
N PHE A 51 -15.59 -4.76 -21.97
CA PHE A 51 -14.45 -4.19 -21.27
C PHE A 51 -14.00 -5.10 -20.12
N LEU A 52 -12.69 -5.31 -20.03
CA LEU A 52 -12.03 -6.00 -18.92
C LEU A 52 -11.13 -5.00 -18.18
N PRO A 53 -11.20 -4.91 -16.83
CA PRO A 53 -10.30 -4.03 -16.08
C PRO A 53 -8.91 -4.67 -16.03
N ILE A 54 -7.93 -4.02 -16.67
CA ILE A 54 -6.53 -4.46 -16.64
C ILE A 54 -5.74 -3.54 -15.73
N ASP A 55 -5.02 -4.14 -14.79
CA ASP A 55 -4.03 -3.53 -13.93
C ASP A 55 -2.63 -4.01 -14.34
N ILE A 56 -1.72 -3.08 -14.60
CA ILE A 56 -0.31 -3.36 -14.88
C ILE A 56 0.53 -2.69 -13.81
N GLU A 57 1.38 -3.47 -13.15
CA GLU A 57 2.44 -2.96 -12.30
C GLU A 57 3.78 -3.37 -12.87
N ILE A 58 4.69 -2.41 -13.05
CA ILE A 58 6.07 -2.69 -13.44
C ILE A 58 7.04 -2.00 -12.49
N LYS A 59 8.19 -2.65 -12.31
CA LYS A 59 9.35 -2.16 -11.60
C LYS A 59 10.51 -2.12 -12.59
N ILE A 60 11.14 -0.96 -12.69
CA ILE A 60 12.33 -0.73 -13.49
C ILE A 60 13.50 -0.61 -12.51
N GLU A 61 14.51 -1.47 -12.66
CA GLU A 61 15.75 -1.41 -11.89
C GLU A 61 16.93 -1.62 -12.83
N ASN A 62 17.86 -0.68 -12.86
CA ASN A 62 19.02 -0.73 -13.75
C ASN A 62 18.61 -0.93 -15.22
N GLY A 63 17.51 -0.30 -15.63
CA GLY A 63 16.94 -0.43 -16.98
C GLY A 63 16.27 -1.79 -17.26
N GLN A 64 16.18 -2.70 -16.30
CA GLN A 64 15.46 -3.97 -16.43
C GLN A 64 14.02 -3.82 -15.94
N ILE A 65 13.06 -4.26 -16.75
CA ILE A 65 11.64 -4.26 -16.44
C ILE A 65 11.25 -5.63 -15.89
N SER A 66 10.63 -5.62 -14.71
CA SER A 66 9.90 -6.76 -14.14
C SER A 66 8.51 -6.30 -13.71
N GLY A 67 7.52 -7.18 -13.67
CA GLY A 67 6.17 -6.77 -13.27
C GLY A 67 5.12 -7.84 -13.45
N PHE A 68 3.87 -7.42 -13.36
CA PHE A 68 2.72 -8.28 -13.60
C PHE A 68 1.57 -7.51 -14.24
N MET A 69 0.75 -8.27 -14.95
CA MET A 69 -0.53 -7.85 -15.48
C MET A 69 -1.61 -8.66 -14.80
N PHE A 70 -2.66 -7.97 -14.35
CA PHE A 70 -3.78 -8.54 -13.64
C PHE A 70 -5.10 -8.08 -14.27
N ASN A 71 -6.06 -8.99 -14.27
CA ASN A 71 -7.43 -8.87 -14.69
C ASN A 71 -8.24 -9.67 -13.68
N ASN A 72 -9.32 -9.07 -13.17
CA ASN A 72 -10.27 -9.76 -12.29
C ASN A 72 -11.57 -10.17 -13.01
N GLY A 73 -11.63 -10.03 -14.34
CA GLY A 73 -12.76 -10.39 -15.18
C GLY A 73 -13.93 -9.42 -15.11
N GLY A 74 -13.84 -8.29 -14.39
CA GLY A 74 -14.89 -7.27 -14.32
C GLY A 74 -16.22 -7.76 -13.75
N GLY A 75 -16.21 -8.81 -12.92
CA GLY A 75 -17.43 -9.43 -12.38
C GLY A 75 -18.09 -10.48 -13.28
N ASN A 76 -17.41 -10.96 -14.33
CA ASN A 76 -17.96 -11.99 -15.22
C ASN A 76 -18.07 -13.38 -14.55
N LYS A 77 -19.04 -14.20 -14.99
CA LYS A 77 -19.25 -15.60 -14.60
C LYS A 77 -18.27 -16.56 -15.26
N ASP A 78 -17.81 -16.28 -16.48
CA ASP A 78 -16.87 -17.16 -17.20
C ASP A 78 -15.47 -17.13 -16.58
N ALA A 79 -15.07 -18.25 -15.97
CA ALA A 79 -13.73 -18.45 -15.38
C ALA A 79 -12.59 -18.13 -16.38
N PHE A 80 -12.86 -18.38 -17.66
CA PHE A 80 -12.00 -18.02 -18.78
C PHE A 80 -11.63 -16.53 -18.82
N CYS A 81 -12.62 -15.64 -18.68
CA CYS A 81 -12.44 -14.20 -18.79
C CYS A 81 -11.80 -13.59 -17.53
N LYS A 82 -11.86 -14.28 -16.39
CA LYS A 82 -11.26 -13.86 -15.12
C LYS A 82 -9.74 -13.98 -15.11
N LEU A 83 -9.19 -14.99 -15.77
CA LEU A 83 -7.75 -15.23 -15.81
C LEU A 83 -7.08 -14.65 -17.06
N TYR A 84 -7.90 -14.19 -18.00
CA TYR A 84 -7.47 -13.68 -19.28
C TYR A 84 -6.54 -12.47 -19.09
N HIS A 85 -5.38 -12.44 -19.76
CA HIS A 85 -4.33 -11.42 -19.59
C HIS A 85 -3.45 -11.54 -18.33
N ASN A 86 -3.78 -12.40 -17.35
CA ASN A 86 -2.96 -12.51 -16.16
C ASN A 86 -1.59 -13.11 -16.48
N GLY A 87 -0.52 -12.42 -16.09
CA GLY A 87 0.84 -12.85 -16.43
C GLY A 87 1.93 -12.02 -15.81
N SER A 88 3.17 -12.54 -15.89
CA SER A 88 4.36 -11.79 -15.52
C SER A 88 4.89 -10.98 -16.70
N ILE A 89 5.47 -9.82 -16.40
CA ILE A 89 6.06 -8.90 -17.37
C ILE A 89 7.57 -8.91 -17.17
N THR A 90 8.32 -9.01 -18.27
CA THR A 90 9.78 -8.95 -18.28
C THR A 90 10.27 -8.24 -19.54
N GLY A 91 11.30 -7.41 -19.43
CA GLY A 91 11.98 -6.80 -20.57
C GLY A 91 13.01 -5.78 -20.11
N ALA A 92 13.31 -4.79 -20.93
CA ALA A 92 14.22 -3.70 -20.60
C ALA A 92 13.69 -2.36 -21.13
N ILE A 93 14.33 -1.27 -20.72
CA ILE A 93 14.07 0.08 -21.21
C ILE A 93 15.40 0.75 -21.58
N ASP A 94 15.42 1.50 -22.68
CA ASP A 94 16.58 2.33 -23.03
C ASP A 94 16.57 3.69 -22.30
N ASN A 95 17.62 4.48 -22.49
CA ASN A 95 17.76 5.78 -21.85
C ASN A 95 16.72 6.79 -22.37
N GLU A 96 16.26 6.61 -23.61
CA GLU A 96 15.24 7.45 -24.24
C GLU A 96 13.81 7.13 -23.76
N GLY A 97 13.62 6.00 -23.07
CA GLY A 97 12.37 5.56 -22.46
C GLY A 97 11.59 4.55 -23.30
N ASN A 98 12.18 3.97 -24.34
CA ASN A 98 11.53 2.97 -25.19
C ASN A 98 11.62 1.58 -24.55
N PHE A 99 10.49 0.88 -24.55
CA PHE A 99 10.40 -0.50 -24.06
C PHE A 99 11.07 -1.46 -25.04
N ILE A 100 12.13 -2.12 -24.59
CA ILE A 100 12.89 -3.13 -25.33
C ILE A 100 12.43 -4.52 -24.88
N ASP A 101 11.92 -5.31 -25.82
CA ASP A 101 11.55 -6.72 -25.61
C ASP A 101 10.68 -7.00 -24.38
N VAL A 102 9.80 -6.06 -24.03
CA VAL A 102 8.86 -6.22 -22.92
C VAL A 102 7.77 -7.22 -23.30
N LYS A 103 7.90 -8.42 -22.74
CA LYS A 103 7.03 -9.57 -22.96
C LYS A 103 6.15 -9.79 -21.76
N VAL A 104 4.94 -10.28 -22.03
CA VAL A 104 4.02 -10.79 -21.03
C VAL A 104 3.98 -12.31 -21.16
N LYS A 105 4.25 -13.02 -20.07
CA LYS A 105 4.10 -14.48 -19.97
C LYS A 105 2.84 -14.81 -19.18
N GLN A 106 1.84 -15.33 -19.88
CA GLN A 106 0.52 -15.60 -19.29
C GLN A 106 0.58 -16.84 -18.40
N LYS A 107 -0.17 -16.79 -17.29
CA LYS A 107 -0.23 -17.85 -16.28
C LYS A 107 -0.90 -19.11 -16.83
N ASP A 108 -2.04 -18.98 -17.50
CA ASP A 108 -2.80 -20.11 -18.04
C ASP A 108 -2.47 -20.42 -19.51
N GLY A 109 -2.68 -21.68 -19.90
CA GLY A 109 -2.33 -22.18 -21.23
C GLY A 109 -3.16 -21.58 -22.36
N HIS A 110 -4.41 -21.21 -22.09
CA HIS A 110 -5.26 -20.65 -23.12
C HIS A 110 -4.88 -19.18 -23.39
N SER A 111 -4.71 -18.37 -22.36
CA SER A 111 -4.22 -16.99 -22.49
C SER A 111 -2.87 -16.95 -23.18
N ARG A 112 -1.97 -17.91 -22.91
CA ARG A 112 -0.69 -18.02 -23.65
C ARG A 112 -0.87 -18.11 -25.16
N LYS A 113 -1.99 -18.64 -25.66
CA LYS A 113 -2.27 -18.77 -27.10
C LYS A 113 -2.94 -17.54 -27.72
N TYR A 114 -3.77 -16.81 -26.96
CA TYR A 114 -4.68 -15.82 -27.55
C TYR A 114 -4.62 -14.40 -26.94
N SER A 115 -4.08 -14.25 -25.74
CA SER A 115 -4.08 -13.01 -24.95
C SER A 115 -2.95 -12.04 -25.33
N SER A 116 -2.83 -10.93 -24.60
CA SER A 116 -1.77 -9.93 -24.72
C SER A 116 -0.42 -10.46 -24.27
N TYR A 117 0.58 -10.39 -25.13
CA TYR A 117 1.88 -11.03 -24.96
C TYR A 117 3.08 -10.08 -25.03
N LYS A 118 2.87 -8.83 -25.44
CA LYS A 118 3.94 -7.86 -25.62
C LYS A 118 3.46 -6.46 -25.27
N ILE A 119 4.33 -5.67 -24.67
CA ILE A 119 4.14 -4.24 -24.47
C ILE A 119 5.19 -3.53 -25.33
N THR A 120 4.77 -2.50 -26.07
CA THR A 120 5.66 -1.70 -26.91
C THR A 120 5.33 -0.23 -26.76
N GLY A 121 6.31 0.64 -26.97
CA GLY A 121 6.10 2.08 -26.95
C GLY A 121 7.16 2.76 -26.11
N ASN A 122 6.90 4.02 -25.77
CA ASN A 122 7.77 4.83 -24.94
C ASN A 122 7.04 5.20 -23.65
N ILE A 123 7.74 5.11 -22.52
CA ILE A 123 7.19 5.33 -21.18
C ILE A 123 6.65 6.76 -20.97
N LYS A 124 7.16 7.75 -21.72
CA LYS A 124 6.68 9.15 -21.69
C LYS A 124 5.37 9.34 -22.46
N ASN A 125 5.03 8.40 -23.33
CA ASN A 125 3.92 8.48 -24.28
C ASN A 125 2.99 7.28 -24.08
N ASN A 126 2.17 6.98 -25.08
CA ASN A 126 1.35 5.77 -25.09
C ASN A 126 2.22 4.50 -25.23
N LEU A 127 2.06 3.61 -24.26
CA LEU A 127 2.41 2.21 -24.39
C LEU A 127 1.27 1.47 -25.08
N ASN A 128 1.58 0.38 -25.76
CA ASN A 128 0.64 -0.44 -26.50
C ASN A 128 0.72 -1.88 -26.00
N LEU A 129 -0.40 -2.39 -25.53
CA LEU A 129 -0.57 -3.79 -25.16
C LEU A 129 -0.99 -4.58 -26.40
N ILE A 130 -0.08 -5.42 -26.90
CA ILE A 130 -0.26 -6.19 -28.14
C ILE A 130 -0.74 -7.60 -27.82
N SER A 131 -1.80 -8.00 -28.53
CA SER A 131 -2.43 -9.32 -28.40
C SER A 131 -2.07 -10.28 -29.51
N ARG A 132 -2.01 -11.57 -29.17
CA ARG A 132 -1.77 -12.66 -30.13
C ARG A 132 -2.91 -12.80 -31.12
N SER A 133 -4.14 -12.56 -30.67
CA SER A 133 -5.33 -12.58 -31.52
C SER A 133 -5.98 -11.21 -31.63
N LYS A 134 -5.53 -10.41 -32.60
CA LYS A 134 -6.09 -9.08 -32.89
C LYS A 134 -7.59 -9.11 -33.22
N LYS A 135 -8.06 -10.23 -33.76
CA LYS A 135 -9.49 -10.46 -34.06
C LYS A 135 -10.35 -10.34 -32.81
N TYR A 136 -9.87 -10.90 -31.69
CA TYR A 136 -10.62 -10.92 -30.43
C TYR A 136 -10.22 -9.77 -29.51
N HIS A 137 -8.94 -9.37 -29.55
CA HIS A 137 -8.28 -8.49 -28.60
C HIS A 137 -7.48 -7.43 -29.37
N PRO A 138 -8.08 -6.28 -29.72
CA PRO A 138 -7.35 -5.22 -30.41
C PRO A 138 -6.17 -4.72 -29.57
N THR A 139 -5.16 -4.17 -30.25
CA THR A 139 -4.07 -3.45 -29.57
C THR A 139 -4.67 -2.32 -28.76
N THR A 140 -4.32 -2.23 -27.48
CA THR A 140 -4.84 -1.19 -26.59
C THR A 140 -3.71 -0.27 -26.16
N ALA A 141 -3.88 1.02 -26.40
CA ALA A 141 -2.99 2.04 -25.90
C ALA A 141 -3.28 2.33 -24.43
N PHE A 142 -2.24 2.52 -23.63
CA PHE A 142 -2.35 2.89 -22.22
C PHE A 142 -1.16 3.75 -21.81
N LEU A 143 -1.34 4.52 -20.74
CA LEU A 143 -0.28 5.30 -20.10
C LEU A 143 0.12 4.62 -18.81
N ILE A 144 1.37 4.79 -18.39
CA ILE A 144 1.86 4.29 -17.12
C ILE A 144 2.37 5.44 -16.26
N THR A 145 2.09 5.40 -14.96
CA THR A 145 2.42 6.49 -14.04
C THR A 145 3.46 6.01 -13.04
N LYS A 146 4.54 6.78 -12.86
CA LYS A 146 5.53 6.50 -11.82
C LYS A 146 4.89 6.71 -10.46
N TYR A 147 5.13 5.81 -9.51
CA TYR A 147 4.63 5.97 -8.14
C TYR A 147 5.13 7.26 -7.48
N ALA A 148 6.32 7.74 -7.87
CA ALA A 148 6.86 9.02 -7.43
C ALA A 148 6.03 10.20 -7.96
N ASP A 149 5.56 10.16 -9.21
CA ASP A 149 4.77 11.23 -9.84
C ASP A 149 3.33 11.27 -9.34
N LEU A 150 2.82 10.14 -8.82
CA LEU A 150 1.59 10.13 -8.01
C LEU A 150 1.75 10.94 -6.70
N ASN A 151 2.99 11.21 -6.29
CA ASN A 151 3.36 11.98 -5.09
C ASN A 151 4.06 13.32 -5.37
N SER A 152 4.45 13.63 -6.61
CA SER A 152 5.18 14.87 -6.98
C SER A 152 4.32 16.15 -6.93
N GLY A 153 3.05 16.06 -6.53
CA GLY A 153 2.27 17.20 -6.02
C GLY A 153 2.55 17.53 -4.55
N SER A 154 3.50 16.85 -3.91
CA SER A 154 3.79 16.95 -2.48
C SER A 154 5.27 16.74 -2.23
N ASN A 155 6.10 17.76 -2.50
CA ASN A 155 7.42 17.88 -1.88
C ASN A 155 7.95 19.31 -2.02
N ASN A 156 7.89 20.06 -0.92
CA ASN A 156 8.98 20.92 -0.46
C ASN A 156 8.89 20.97 1.07
N LEU A 157 9.73 20.18 1.73
CA LEU A 157 10.12 20.35 3.15
C LEU A 157 11.32 21.32 3.12
N VAL A 158 11.48 22.29 4.02
CA VAL A 158 12.11 22.10 5.34
C VAL A 158 11.93 23.40 6.17
N ASN A 159 11.32 23.32 7.36
CA ASN A 159 11.93 23.52 8.69
C ASN A 159 10.84 23.69 9.77
N SER A 160 11.05 22.97 10.87
CA SER A 160 10.11 22.76 11.97
C SER A 160 9.85 24.02 12.81
N ASN A 161 8.59 24.17 13.23
CA ASN A 161 8.05 25.06 14.28
C ASN A 161 7.54 26.47 13.91
N GLN A 162 7.51 26.85 12.64
CA GLN A 162 6.74 28.04 12.19
C GLN A 162 5.77 27.77 11.02
N SER A 163 5.76 26.54 10.47
CA SER A 163 5.15 26.25 9.17
C SER A 163 3.71 25.73 9.15
N TYR A 164 3.00 25.60 10.28
CA TYR A 164 1.56 25.30 10.21
C TYR A 164 0.71 26.49 9.76
N LYS A 165 1.31 27.69 9.66
CA LYS A 165 0.64 28.92 9.22
C LYS A 165 1.04 29.37 7.82
N THR A 166 1.86 28.60 7.11
CA THR A 166 2.46 29.01 5.82
C THR A 166 2.54 27.85 4.82
N ILE A 167 1.54 26.96 4.81
CA ILE A 167 1.17 26.14 3.64
C ILE A 167 -0.14 26.70 3.08
N VAL A 168 -0.18 28.03 2.96
CA VAL A 168 -1.25 28.85 2.43
C VAL A 168 -0.52 29.69 1.40
N ASN A 169 -0.99 29.77 0.16
CA ASN A 169 -0.35 30.40 -1.01
C ASN A 169 0.53 29.47 -1.87
N ASN A 170 -0.10 28.52 -2.57
CA ASN A 170 0.15 28.28 -4.00
C ASN A 170 -0.71 27.11 -4.50
N VAL A 171 -2.03 27.24 -4.39
CA VAL A 171 -2.93 26.46 -5.25
C VAL A 171 -3.28 27.36 -6.42
N ASN A 172 -2.51 27.28 -7.51
CA ASN A 172 -2.68 28.19 -8.64
C ASN A 172 -3.73 27.71 -9.65
N LYS A 173 -4.28 26.50 -9.46
CA LYS A 173 -5.28 25.89 -10.33
C LYS A 173 -6.49 25.43 -9.52
N GLN A 174 -7.67 25.86 -9.97
CA GLN A 174 -8.96 25.51 -9.37
C GLN A 174 -9.19 23.99 -9.26
N SER A 175 -8.64 23.19 -10.18
CA SER A 175 -8.72 21.72 -10.15
C SER A 175 -7.97 21.09 -8.98
N GLU A 176 -6.84 21.66 -8.58
CA GLU A 176 -6.07 21.21 -7.42
C GLU A 176 -6.75 21.61 -6.10
N ALA A 177 -7.40 22.79 -6.07
CA ALA A 177 -8.22 23.25 -4.96
C ALA A 177 -9.42 22.31 -4.72
N GLN A 178 -10.12 21.94 -5.80
CA GLN A 178 -11.23 20.99 -5.74
C GLN A 178 -10.77 19.61 -5.25
N LYS A 179 -9.66 19.10 -5.78
CA LYS A 179 -9.12 17.79 -5.39
C LYS A 179 -8.82 17.72 -3.89
N LYS A 180 -8.24 18.77 -3.31
CA LYS A 180 -7.98 18.86 -1.87
C LYS A 180 -9.26 18.83 -1.03
N LEU A 181 -10.30 19.57 -1.45
CA LEU A 181 -11.60 19.54 -0.77
C LEU A 181 -12.27 18.17 -0.88
N ASP A 182 -12.15 17.51 -2.02
CA ASP A 182 -12.69 16.18 -2.27
C ASP A 182 -11.98 15.11 -1.40
N GLU A 183 -10.66 15.20 -1.23
CA GLU A 183 -9.87 14.32 -0.34
C GLU A 183 -10.29 14.47 1.14
N ILE A 184 -10.49 15.71 1.60
CA ILE A 184 -10.98 15.99 2.97
C ILE A 184 -12.41 15.50 3.15
N GLN A 185 -13.28 15.71 2.15
CA GLN A 185 -14.66 15.22 2.19
C GLN A 185 -14.73 13.69 2.19
N ALA A 186 -13.87 13.01 1.40
CA ALA A 186 -13.77 11.56 1.40
C ALA A 186 -13.33 11.03 2.77
N SER A 187 -12.34 11.69 3.39
CA SER A 187 -11.89 11.38 4.76
C SER A 187 -13.02 11.55 5.79
N LEU A 188 -13.78 12.65 5.73
CA LEU A 188 -14.95 12.88 6.59
C LEU A 188 -16.02 11.80 6.43
N ASN A 189 -16.40 11.49 5.19
CA ASN A 189 -17.37 10.43 4.87
C ASN A 189 -16.92 9.07 5.43
N MET A 190 -15.61 8.81 5.42
CA MET A 190 -15.04 7.59 5.97
C MET A 190 -15.12 7.56 7.50
N TYR A 191 -14.75 8.64 8.19
CA TYR A 191 -14.89 8.72 9.64
C TYR A 191 -16.35 8.55 10.09
N GLU A 192 -17.30 9.05 9.30
CA GLU A 192 -18.73 8.79 9.52
C GLU A 192 -19.10 7.32 9.33
N ALA A 193 -18.53 6.64 8.32
CA ALA A 193 -18.73 5.21 8.09
C ALA A 193 -18.14 4.36 9.25
N ILE A 194 -16.93 4.68 9.72
CA ILE A 194 -16.31 4.06 10.90
C ILE A 194 -17.21 4.27 12.12
N SER A 195 -17.70 5.51 12.33
CA SER A 195 -18.62 5.84 13.43
C SER A 195 -19.89 4.98 13.42
N LYS A 196 -20.46 4.71 12.25
CA LYS A 196 -21.65 3.84 12.10
C LYS A 196 -21.36 2.40 12.52
N VAL A 197 -20.22 1.84 12.14
CA VAL A 197 -19.83 0.46 12.53
C VAL A 197 -19.52 0.39 14.02
N VAL A 198 -18.79 1.37 14.54
CA VAL A 198 -18.44 1.50 15.96
C VAL A 198 -19.67 1.62 16.87
N LYS A 199 -20.74 2.31 16.43
CA LYS A 199 -21.98 2.45 17.22
C LYS A 199 -22.64 1.11 17.55
N ARG A 200 -22.33 0.05 16.79
CA ARG A 200 -22.85 -1.32 17.00
C ARG A 200 -22.00 -2.16 17.97
N GLN A 201 -20.86 -1.62 18.43
CA GLN A 201 -19.98 -2.28 19.40
C GLN A 201 -20.49 -2.09 20.84
N LYS A 202 -19.95 -2.87 21.79
CA LYS A 202 -20.32 -2.82 23.22
C LYS A 202 -20.16 -1.40 23.80
N PRO A 203 -20.98 -1.00 24.79
CA PRO A 203 -20.99 0.37 25.31
C PRO A 203 -19.63 0.89 25.81
N ASP A 204 -18.82 0.04 26.45
CA ASP A 204 -17.49 0.37 26.98
C ASP A 204 -16.46 0.68 25.89
N VAL A 205 -16.56 -0.03 24.76
CA VAL A 205 -15.72 0.14 23.57
C VAL A 205 -16.21 1.30 22.70
N ARG A 206 -17.54 1.45 22.60
CA ARG A 206 -18.21 2.49 21.81
C ARG A 206 -17.87 3.90 22.29
N SER A 207 -17.83 4.14 23.60
CA SER A 207 -17.51 5.47 24.15
C SER A 207 -16.09 5.92 23.78
N ARG A 208 -15.11 5.01 23.88
CA ARG A 208 -13.69 5.25 23.58
C ARG A 208 -13.48 5.60 22.11
N PHE A 209 -14.06 4.81 21.21
CA PHE A 209 -14.02 5.10 19.78
C PHE A 209 -14.73 6.41 19.41
N ALA A 210 -15.86 6.70 20.04
CA ALA A 210 -16.63 7.91 19.74
C ALA A 210 -15.84 9.19 20.05
N ILE A 211 -15.01 9.20 21.09
CA ILE A 211 -14.19 10.37 21.45
C ILE A 211 -13.11 10.61 20.39
N ALA A 212 -12.33 9.59 20.03
CA ALA A 212 -11.27 9.70 19.03
C ALA A 212 -11.81 10.10 17.65
N ILE A 213 -12.90 9.44 17.20
CA ILE A 213 -13.53 9.72 15.91
C ILE A 213 -14.11 11.15 15.87
N LYS A 214 -14.79 11.60 16.94
CA LYS A 214 -15.33 12.97 17.00
C LYS A 214 -14.24 14.03 16.95
N LYS A 215 -13.10 13.80 17.62
CA LYS A 215 -11.96 14.72 17.61
C LYS A 215 -11.43 14.91 16.18
N GLU A 216 -11.29 13.83 15.43
CA GLU A 216 -10.75 13.89 14.07
C GLU A 216 -11.76 14.46 13.07
N ILE A 217 -13.05 14.12 13.19
CA ILE A 217 -14.12 14.78 12.42
C ILE A 217 -14.12 16.30 12.67
N LYS A 218 -13.95 16.74 13.93
CA LYS A 218 -13.88 18.17 14.26
C LYS A 218 -12.69 18.85 13.58
N LYS A 219 -11.52 18.21 13.59
CA LYS A 219 -10.31 18.71 12.95
C LYS A 219 -10.48 18.85 11.44
N LEU A 220 -10.94 17.80 10.77
CA LEU A 220 -11.18 17.80 9.32
C LEU A 220 -12.25 18.80 8.89
N ASN A 221 -13.30 19.00 9.70
CA ASN A 221 -14.30 20.04 9.42
C ASN A 221 -13.73 21.46 9.55
N ALA A 222 -12.90 21.71 10.56
CA ALA A 222 -12.25 23.02 10.72
C ALA A 222 -11.28 23.30 9.56
N GLU A 223 -10.51 22.30 9.14
CA GLU A 223 -9.61 22.37 7.99
C GLU A 223 -10.38 22.63 6.69
N LYS A 224 -11.46 21.88 6.46
CA LYS A 224 -12.35 22.08 5.31
C LYS A 224 -12.91 23.50 5.28
N GLN A 225 -13.40 24.01 6.41
CA GLN A 225 -13.94 25.38 6.49
C GLN A 225 -12.87 26.43 6.20
N SER A 226 -11.64 26.25 6.72
CA SER A 226 -10.52 27.14 6.46
C SER A 226 -10.16 27.18 4.97
N LEU A 227 -10.05 26.01 4.32
CA LEU A 227 -9.72 25.91 2.90
C LEU A 227 -10.85 26.42 2.01
N GLU A 228 -12.11 26.24 2.41
CA GLU A 228 -13.24 26.80 1.68
C GLU A 228 -13.26 28.32 1.73
N GLN A 229 -12.96 28.92 2.89
CA GLN A 229 -12.81 30.36 3.01
C GLN A 229 -11.65 30.87 2.14
N GLU A 230 -10.48 30.22 2.22
CA GLU A 230 -9.31 30.56 1.41
C GLU A 230 -9.61 30.49 -0.10
N PHE A 231 -10.18 29.39 -0.57
CA PHE A 231 -10.47 29.20 -1.99
C PHE A 231 -11.62 30.08 -2.49
N SER A 232 -12.60 30.39 -1.64
CA SER A 232 -13.67 31.35 -2.01
C SER A 232 -13.15 32.77 -2.22
N ASN A 233 -12.07 33.15 -1.53
CA ASN A 233 -11.38 34.42 -1.74
C ASN A 233 -10.50 34.41 -3.01
N GLN A 234 -10.05 33.24 -3.44
CA GLN A 234 -9.10 33.08 -4.54
C GLN A 234 -9.78 32.80 -5.90
N PHE A 235 -10.94 32.15 -5.90
CA PHE A 235 -11.64 31.74 -7.12
C PHE A 235 -13.06 32.32 -7.17
N SER A 236 -13.42 32.97 -8.29
CA SER A 236 -14.71 33.67 -8.45
C SER A 236 -15.92 32.75 -8.69
N THR A 237 -15.77 31.43 -8.58
CA THR A 237 -16.86 30.46 -8.76
C THR A 237 -16.93 29.45 -7.61
N PRO A 238 -18.13 29.05 -7.15
CA PRO A 238 -18.28 28.07 -6.07
C PRO A 238 -17.70 26.69 -6.43
N ILE A 239 -16.88 26.11 -5.54
CA ILE A 239 -16.10 24.86 -5.76
C ILE A 239 -16.87 23.61 -5.27
N ARG A 240 -18.21 23.55 -5.41
CA ARG A 240 -19.00 22.38 -4.94
C ARG A 240 -20.22 22.07 -5.81
N PRO A 241 -20.76 20.81 -5.85
CA PRO A 241 -20.25 19.53 -5.29
C PRO A 241 -20.14 18.38 -6.34
N SER A 242 -19.43 17.28 -6.01
CA SER A 242 -19.76 15.97 -6.59
C SER A 242 -20.04 14.94 -5.51
N ASN A 243 -21.27 14.43 -5.55
CA ASN A 243 -21.80 13.42 -4.65
C ASN A 243 -21.16 12.07 -5.01
N GLN A 244 -20.00 11.74 -4.45
CA GLN A 244 -19.50 10.37 -4.55
C GLN A 244 -20.33 9.49 -3.62
N LYS A 245 -21.34 8.85 -4.23
CA LYS A 245 -22.13 7.81 -3.60
C LYS A 245 -21.20 6.74 -3.02
N LEU A 246 -21.34 6.56 -1.71
CA LEU A 246 -20.85 5.45 -0.90
C LEU A 246 -21.31 4.12 -1.50
N ASN A 247 -20.44 3.51 -2.32
CA ASN A 247 -20.36 2.07 -2.59
C ASN A 247 -18.97 1.77 -3.16
N ILE A 248 -17.96 2.30 -2.48
CA ILE A 248 -16.56 2.07 -2.80
C ILE A 248 -16.14 0.80 -2.06
N SER A 249 -15.72 -0.25 -2.77
CA SER A 249 -15.25 -1.50 -2.16
C SER A 249 -14.19 -1.23 -1.09
N SER A 250 -14.09 -2.04 -0.04
CA SER A 250 -13.08 -1.96 1.02
C SER A 250 -11.64 -1.76 0.50
N PHE A 251 -11.32 -2.31 -0.67
CA PHE A 251 -10.05 -2.09 -1.37
C PHE A 251 -9.89 -0.64 -1.87
N LYS A 252 -10.83 -0.10 -2.66
CA LYS A 252 -10.80 1.31 -3.08
C LYS A 252 -10.99 2.28 -1.91
N ALA A 253 -11.70 1.88 -0.87
CA ALA A 253 -11.81 2.67 0.34
C ALA A 253 -10.43 2.83 1.02
N SER A 254 -9.50 1.88 0.78
CA SER A 254 -8.10 1.99 1.22
C SER A 254 -7.26 3.09 0.62
N GLU A 255 -7.68 3.63 -0.51
CA GLU A 255 -7.07 4.81 -1.10
C GLU A 255 -7.50 6.10 -0.39
N THR A 256 -8.61 6.06 0.36
CA THR A 256 -9.20 7.21 1.07
C THR A 256 -9.09 7.10 2.59
N PHE A 257 -8.42 6.06 3.11
CA PHE A 257 -8.36 5.84 4.54
C PHE A 257 -7.37 6.78 5.24
N PRO A 258 -7.72 7.21 6.47
CA PRO A 258 -6.80 7.99 7.26
C PRO A 258 -5.57 7.15 7.58
N LYS A 259 -4.41 7.67 7.18
CA LYS A 259 -3.14 7.07 7.54
C LYS A 259 -2.90 7.27 9.03
N ILE A 260 -2.49 6.22 9.73
CA ILE A 260 -2.29 6.26 11.17
C ILE A 260 -0.84 6.64 11.48
N PRO A 261 -0.57 7.75 12.18
CA PRO A 261 0.81 8.14 12.46
C PRO A 261 1.46 7.17 13.46
N PHE A 262 2.72 6.85 13.19
CA PHE A 262 3.60 6.11 14.09
C PHE A 262 4.94 6.84 14.24
N TYR A 263 5.69 6.50 15.29
CA TYR A 263 7.07 6.98 15.47
C TYR A 263 8.02 5.83 15.75
N VAL A 264 9.30 6.01 15.41
CA VAL A 264 10.36 5.05 15.74
C VAL A 264 11.07 5.52 17.01
N PRO A 265 10.95 4.79 18.14
CA PRO A 265 11.53 5.23 19.41
C PRO A 265 13.06 5.40 19.31
N GLY A 266 13.57 6.49 19.89
CA GLY A 266 14.98 6.87 19.82
C GLY A 266 15.37 7.65 18.57
N THR A 267 14.40 8.01 17.71
CA THR A 267 14.59 8.84 16.53
C THR A 267 13.55 9.97 16.50
N ASN A 268 13.76 10.97 15.65
CA ASN A 268 12.77 12.01 15.34
C ASN A 268 11.83 11.61 14.18
N GLU A 269 11.86 10.34 13.76
CA GLU A 269 11.12 9.85 12.60
C GLU A 269 9.65 9.66 12.95
N ILE A 270 8.78 10.30 12.18
CA ILE A 270 7.33 10.12 12.19
C ILE A 270 6.92 9.57 10.83
N GLY A 271 6.30 8.39 10.84
CA GLY A 271 5.79 7.74 9.65
C GLY A 271 4.27 7.61 9.65
N GLU A 272 3.75 7.10 8.55
CA GLU A 272 2.32 6.93 8.31
C GLU A 272 2.01 5.45 8.06
N MET A 273 1.03 4.87 8.74
CA MET A 273 0.64 3.48 8.52
C MET A 273 -0.63 3.40 7.68
N LEU A 274 -0.58 2.64 6.59
CA LEU A 274 -1.70 2.35 5.71
C LEU A 274 -2.15 0.90 5.92
N THR A 275 -3.45 0.65 5.97
CA THR A 275 -3.98 -0.72 6.05
C THR A 275 -4.78 -1.06 4.82
N ILE A 276 -4.55 -2.26 4.28
CA ILE A 276 -5.13 -2.71 3.03
C ILE A 276 -5.62 -4.16 3.22
N PRO A 277 -6.89 -4.49 2.92
CA PRO A 277 -7.34 -5.86 2.90
C PRO A 277 -6.80 -6.54 1.63
N ARG A 278 -6.21 -7.72 1.77
CA ARG A 278 -5.67 -8.49 0.65
C ARG A 278 -6.06 -9.95 0.76
N VAL A 279 -6.22 -10.60 -0.37
CA VAL A 279 -6.34 -12.06 -0.44
C VAL A 279 -4.98 -12.59 -0.86
N THR A 280 -4.46 -13.54 -0.09
CA THR A 280 -3.21 -14.25 -0.39
C THR A 280 -3.37 -15.19 -1.59
N ASP A 281 -2.27 -15.68 -2.15
CA ASP A 281 -2.31 -16.63 -3.27
C ASP A 281 -3.00 -17.95 -2.87
N GLU A 282 -3.00 -18.28 -1.57
CA GLU A 282 -3.71 -19.42 -0.99
C GLU A 282 -5.20 -19.14 -0.72
N GLY A 283 -5.71 -17.95 -1.07
CA GLY A 283 -7.12 -17.58 -0.89
C GLY A 283 -7.48 -17.06 0.51
N ASN A 284 -6.51 -16.88 1.40
CA ASN A 284 -6.76 -16.39 2.76
C ASN A 284 -6.83 -14.86 2.80
N LEU A 285 -7.84 -14.32 3.47
CA LEU A 285 -7.96 -12.89 3.76
C LEU A 285 -6.92 -12.46 4.81
N VAL A 286 -6.14 -11.45 4.48
CA VAL A 286 -5.17 -10.82 5.38
C VAL A 286 -5.33 -9.29 5.35
N TYR A 287 -4.97 -8.64 6.45
CA TYR A 287 -4.91 -7.18 6.54
C TYR A 287 -3.44 -6.77 6.53
N ARG A 288 -2.98 -6.22 5.41
CA ARG A 288 -1.61 -5.73 5.24
C ARG A 288 -1.50 -4.32 5.82
N LEU A 289 -0.62 -4.15 6.79
CA LEU A 289 -0.24 -2.88 7.40
C LEU A 289 1.10 -2.44 6.78
N ASP A 290 1.08 -1.41 5.95
CA ASP A 290 2.28 -0.82 5.35
C ASP A 290 2.73 0.38 6.18
N PHE A 291 3.99 0.34 6.65
CA PHE A 291 4.62 1.42 7.39
C PHE A 291 5.35 2.32 6.40
N LEU A 292 4.78 3.50 6.18
CA LEU A 292 5.29 4.48 5.24
C LEU A 292 6.23 5.45 5.96
N ASP A 293 7.40 5.66 5.39
CA ASP A 293 8.32 6.72 5.75
C ASP A 293 8.19 7.84 4.70
N PRO A 294 7.54 8.97 5.06
CA PRO A 294 7.30 10.06 4.12
C PRO A 294 8.59 10.78 3.71
N THR A 295 9.70 10.56 4.43
CA THR A 295 10.99 11.19 4.16
C THR A 295 11.81 10.45 3.11
N LEU A 296 11.46 9.20 2.79
CA LEU A 296 12.16 8.41 1.78
C LEU A 296 11.75 8.84 0.36
N THR A 297 12.75 9.13 -0.46
CA THR A 297 12.59 9.61 -1.85
C THR A 297 12.22 8.50 -2.83
N TYR A 298 12.61 7.25 -2.57
CA TYR A 298 12.49 6.15 -3.54
C TYR A 298 11.47 5.08 -3.13
N GLU A 299 11.60 4.53 -1.92
CA GLU A 299 10.66 3.54 -1.39
C GLU A 299 10.04 4.08 -0.10
N LYS A 300 8.80 4.59 -0.20
CA LYS A 300 8.07 5.07 0.98
C LYS A 300 7.69 3.92 1.91
N VAL A 301 7.52 2.69 1.43
CA VAL A 301 7.14 1.55 2.28
C VAL A 301 8.38 0.96 2.96
N ARG A 302 8.56 1.26 4.25
CA ARG A 302 9.68 0.76 5.05
C ARG A 302 9.53 -0.70 5.46
N ASP A 303 8.31 -1.11 5.80
CA ASP A 303 8.00 -2.47 6.21
C ASP A 303 6.50 -2.76 6.04
N SER A 304 6.16 -4.05 6.08
CA SER A 304 4.78 -4.51 5.97
C SER A 304 4.48 -5.62 6.97
N ILE A 305 3.38 -5.54 7.70
CA ILE A 305 2.87 -6.60 8.57
C ILE A 305 1.58 -7.15 7.98
N ASN A 306 1.51 -8.45 7.74
CA ASN A 306 0.25 -9.10 7.36
C ASN A 306 -0.40 -9.70 8.60
N ILE A 307 -1.61 -9.25 8.91
CA ILE A 307 -2.44 -9.80 9.98
C ILE A 307 -3.44 -10.76 9.36
N PRO A 308 -3.39 -12.06 9.71
CA PRO A 308 -4.38 -13.02 9.25
C PRO A 308 -5.78 -12.68 9.76
N HIS A 309 -6.82 -12.94 8.97
CA HIS A 309 -8.18 -12.62 9.35
C HIS A 309 -8.60 -13.28 10.67
N GLU A 310 -8.20 -14.52 10.92
CA GLU A 310 -8.45 -15.23 12.18
C GLU A 310 -7.88 -14.52 13.42
N SER A 311 -6.83 -13.70 13.25
CA SER A 311 -6.17 -12.97 14.33
C SER A 311 -6.67 -11.53 14.50
N ILE A 312 -7.51 -11.01 13.58
CA ILE A 312 -7.87 -9.58 13.55
C ILE A 312 -8.64 -9.14 14.80
N ASN A 313 -9.50 -10.01 15.33
CA ASN A 313 -10.28 -9.73 16.55
C ASN A 313 -9.37 -9.61 17.77
N GLU A 314 -8.35 -10.47 17.87
CA GLU A 314 -7.37 -10.42 18.94
C GLU A 314 -6.54 -9.13 18.83
N VAL A 315 -6.15 -8.72 17.62
CA VAL A 315 -5.44 -7.45 17.36
C VAL A 315 -6.28 -6.25 17.80
N ILE A 316 -7.54 -6.16 17.38
CA ILE A 316 -8.45 -5.07 17.76
C ILE A 316 -8.57 -5.00 19.29
N LYS A 317 -8.76 -6.16 19.95
CA LYS A 317 -8.85 -6.24 21.42
C LYS A 317 -7.55 -5.81 22.09
N ALA A 318 -6.40 -6.22 21.55
CA ALA A 318 -5.09 -5.86 22.09
C ALA A 318 -4.82 -4.35 22.00
N LEU A 319 -5.16 -3.72 20.88
CA LEU A 319 -5.06 -2.27 20.70
C LEU A 319 -6.00 -1.51 21.66
N LEU A 320 -7.22 -2.02 21.91
CA LEU A 320 -8.12 -1.46 22.92
C LEU A 320 -7.61 -1.65 24.35
N ASN A 321 -6.87 -2.73 24.61
CA ASN A 321 -6.25 -2.94 25.92
C ASN A 321 -5.13 -1.93 26.19
N ILE A 322 -4.43 -1.41 25.16
CA ILE A 322 -3.44 -0.34 25.33
C ILE A 322 -4.06 0.89 25.99
N ASP A 323 -5.27 1.28 25.54
CA ASP A 323 -6.03 2.39 26.11
C ASP A 323 -6.51 2.08 27.54
N LYS A 324 -7.00 0.86 27.79
CA LYS A 324 -7.36 0.41 29.16
C LYS A 324 -6.17 0.47 30.12
N TRP A 325 -5.01 -0.04 29.71
CA TRP A 325 -3.80 -0.04 30.53
C TRP A 325 -3.18 1.35 30.66
N THR A 326 -3.37 2.23 29.68
CA THR A 326 -3.01 3.65 29.80
C THR A 326 -3.75 4.30 30.95
N ILE A 327 -5.09 4.15 31.01
CA ILE A 327 -5.90 4.71 32.11
C ILE A 327 -5.41 4.18 33.45
N THR A 328 -5.19 2.86 33.57
CA THR A 328 -4.67 2.26 34.79
C THR A 328 -3.29 2.82 35.17
N ALA A 329 -2.37 2.99 34.20
CA ALA A 329 -1.04 3.55 34.47
C ALA A 329 -1.12 5.00 34.95
N GLN A 330 -2.00 5.81 34.35
CA GLN A 330 -2.24 7.20 34.73
C GLN A 330 -2.85 7.33 36.12
N GLU A 331 -3.91 6.56 36.42
CA GLU A 331 -4.57 6.55 37.73
C GLU A 331 -3.63 6.15 38.87
N ASN A 332 -2.64 5.29 38.58
CA ASN A 332 -1.65 4.83 39.55
C ASN A 332 -0.34 5.63 39.51
N ASN A 333 -0.26 6.72 38.74
CA ASN A 333 0.94 7.55 38.58
C ASN A 333 2.21 6.73 38.27
N VAL A 334 2.10 5.75 37.37
CA VAL A 334 3.23 4.88 37.02
C VAL A 334 4.26 5.70 36.22
N THR A 335 5.41 5.97 36.84
CA THR A 335 6.54 6.71 36.23
C THR A 335 7.78 5.83 36.03
N ARG A 336 7.62 4.50 36.11
CA ARG A 336 8.69 3.54 35.83
C ARG A 336 8.51 2.98 34.44
N ARG A 337 9.62 2.73 33.74
CA ARG A 337 9.61 2.03 32.46
C ARG A 337 8.99 0.64 32.61
N VAL A 338 7.87 0.41 31.92
CA VAL A 338 7.15 -0.87 31.90
C VAL A 338 6.90 -1.25 30.45
N SER A 339 7.01 -2.54 30.14
CA SER A 339 6.65 -3.12 28.85
C SER A 339 5.80 -4.35 29.08
N LYS A 340 4.61 -4.39 28.48
CA LYS A 340 3.65 -5.50 28.65
C LYS A 340 3.09 -5.93 27.30
N THR A 341 3.30 -7.18 26.92
CA THR A 341 2.75 -7.74 25.68
C THR A 341 1.24 -7.93 25.82
N ALA A 342 0.48 -7.31 24.90
CA ALA A 342 -0.97 -7.46 24.77
C ALA A 342 -1.35 -8.62 23.86
N LEU A 343 -0.54 -8.90 22.83
CA LEU A 343 -0.79 -9.98 21.88
C LEU A 343 0.50 -10.45 21.22
N CYS A 344 0.55 -11.74 20.88
CA CYS A 344 1.59 -12.38 20.10
C CYS A 344 0.98 -13.20 18.95
N ILE A 345 1.43 -12.96 17.72
CA ILE A 345 0.98 -13.67 16.51
C ILE A 345 2.22 -14.23 15.76
N PRO A 346 2.32 -15.54 15.51
CA PRO A 346 1.51 -16.61 16.10
C PRO A 346 1.76 -16.76 17.61
N LYS A 347 0.77 -17.26 18.36
CA LYS A 347 0.88 -17.45 19.82
C LYS A 347 2.15 -18.22 20.21
N GLY A 348 2.81 -17.78 21.28
CA GLY A 348 4.02 -18.40 21.83
C GLY A 348 5.32 -18.17 21.03
N ARG A 349 5.28 -17.45 19.90
CA ARG A 349 6.48 -17.22 19.05
C ARG A 349 7.22 -15.91 19.32
N CYS A 350 6.82 -15.19 20.35
CA CYS A 350 7.31 -13.84 20.66
C CYS A 350 8.42 -13.82 21.72
N GLU A 351 8.43 -14.80 22.62
CA GLU A 351 9.37 -14.84 23.75
C GLU A 351 10.78 -15.27 23.34
N ASN A 352 10.89 -16.16 22.34
CA ASN A 352 12.16 -16.73 21.91
C ASN A 352 12.50 -16.32 20.47
N LYS A 353 13.27 -15.25 20.33
CA LYS A 353 13.79 -14.74 19.05
C LYS A 353 14.73 -15.77 18.41
N LYS A 354 14.18 -16.63 17.54
CA LYS A 354 14.92 -17.70 16.84
C LYS A 354 15.02 -17.40 15.35
N LYS A 355 16.21 -17.59 14.76
CA LYS A 355 16.42 -17.39 13.31
C LYS A 355 15.37 -18.17 12.50
N GLY A 356 14.79 -17.53 11.49
CA GLY A 356 13.75 -18.11 10.63
C GLY A 356 12.34 -18.08 11.21
N VAL A 357 12.14 -17.68 12.47
CA VAL A 357 10.81 -17.54 13.08
C VAL A 357 10.37 -16.08 12.99
N MET A 358 9.25 -15.84 12.30
CA MET A 358 8.63 -14.52 12.24
C MET A 358 7.43 -14.45 13.19
N SER A 359 7.30 -13.32 13.89
CA SER A 359 6.12 -13.02 14.70
C SER A 359 5.84 -11.52 14.75
N THR A 360 4.61 -11.19 15.14
CA THR A 360 4.15 -9.83 15.39
C THR A 360 3.65 -9.74 16.82
N GLU A 361 4.06 -8.70 17.52
CA GLU A 361 3.66 -8.39 18.89
C GLU A 361 2.96 -7.05 18.94
N ILE A 362 1.95 -6.96 19.81
CA ILE A 362 1.37 -5.69 20.24
C ILE A 362 1.76 -5.51 21.69
N VAL A 363 2.43 -4.41 21.99
CA VAL A 363 3.07 -4.15 23.28
C VAL A 363 2.58 -2.82 23.82
N PHE A 364 2.26 -2.78 25.11
CA PHE A 364 2.04 -1.56 25.88
C PHE A 364 3.34 -1.11 26.52
N GLN A 365 3.64 0.17 26.42
CA GLN A 365 4.83 0.77 27.00
C GLN A 365 4.45 1.94 27.92
N VAL A 366 5.13 2.03 29.06
CA VAL A 366 5.17 3.21 29.93
C VAL A 366 6.60 3.72 29.97
N TYR A 367 6.80 5.02 29.85
CA TYR A 367 8.10 5.68 29.91
C TYR A 367 8.34 6.30 31.29
N GLU A 368 9.56 6.79 31.52
CA GLU A 368 9.98 7.35 32.82
C GLU A 368 9.27 8.66 33.17
N ASP A 369 8.78 9.38 32.17
CA ASP A 369 7.95 10.58 32.33
C ASP A 369 6.46 10.25 32.56
N GLY A 370 6.11 8.96 32.67
CA GLY A 370 4.74 8.48 32.82
C GLY A 370 3.91 8.49 31.53
N SER A 371 4.49 8.90 30.39
CA SER A 371 3.82 8.80 29.10
C SER A 371 3.64 7.33 28.71
N THR A 372 2.58 7.04 27.95
CA THR A 372 2.26 5.68 27.52
C THR A 372 2.14 5.58 26.01
N ALA A 373 2.39 4.38 25.48
CA ALA A 373 2.30 4.10 24.05
C ALA A 373 1.86 2.66 23.76
N GLY A 374 1.21 2.48 22.62
CA GLY A 374 1.14 1.18 21.96
C GLY A 374 2.35 0.99 21.06
N ARG A 375 2.81 -0.24 20.89
CA ARG A 375 3.90 -0.58 19.96
C ARG A 375 3.51 -1.81 19.18
N MET A 376 3.56 -1.72 17.85
CA MET A 376 3.54 -2.89 16.98
C MET A 376 4.97 -3.28 16.66
N GLN A 377 5.35 -4.48 17.06
CA GLN A 377 6.69 -5.01 16.86
C GLN A 377 6.65 -6.20 15.93
N ARG A 378 7.50 -6.17 14.90
CA ARG A 378 7.75 -7.29 14.01
C ARG A 378 9.08 -7.95 14.38
N ASN A 379 9.03 -9.22 14.74
CA ASN A 379 10.21 -10.04 14.94
C ASN A 379 10.54 -10.78 13.63
N LYS A 380 11.73 -10.55 13.10
CA LYS A 380 12.33 -11.22 11.95
C LYS A 380 13.46 -12.12 12.46
N GLY A 381 13.09 -13.18 13.18
CA GLY A 381 14.04 -14.07 13.85
C GLY A 381 14.75 -13.41 15.04
N THR A 382 16.06 -13.18 14.92
CA THR A 382 16.88 -12.53 15.97
C THR A 382 16.76 -11.00 15.98
N TYR A 383 16.22 -10.42 14.91
CA TYR A 383 16.05 -8.98 14.76
C TYR A 383 14.59 -8.58 15.00
N SER A 384 14.36 -7.42 15.62
CA SER A 384 13.01 -6.90 15.87
C SER A 384 12.92 -5.43 15.52
N VAL A 385 11.88 -5.06 14.79
CA VAL A 385 11.55 -3.66 14.47
C VAL A 385 10.27 -3.29 15.19
N GLY A 386 10.22 -2.10 15.78
CA GLY A 386 9.04 -1.60 16.48
C GLY A 386 8.57 -0.27 15.94
N TYR A 387 7.26 -0.14 15.81
CA TYR A 387 6.57 1.07 15.41
C TYR A 387 5.65 1.48 16.55
N ASN A 388 5.96 2.62 17.15
CA ASN A 388 5.20 3.10 18.29
C ASN A 388 4.05 3.98 17.83
N LEU A 389 2.94 3.86 18.53
CA LEU A 389 1.69 4.56 18.30
C LEU A 389 1.33 5.30 19.58
N SER A 390 0.80 6.51 19.45
CA SER A 390 0.10 7.12 20.56
C SER A 390 -1.12 6.27 20.94
N VAL A 391 -1.66 6.52 22.12
CA VAL A 391 -2.87 5.84 22.60
C VAL A 391 -4.03 6.15 21.66
N GLU A 392 -4.15 7.40 21.23
CA GLU A 392 -5.16 7.83 20.26
C GLU A 392 -4.98 7.14 18.90
N SER A 393 -3.75 7.03 18.38
CA SER A 393 -3.48 6.30 17.14
C SER A 393 -3.82 4.81 17.28
N SER A 394 -3.58 4.22 18.45
CA SER A 394 -3.91 2.82 18.72
C SER A 394 -5.42 2.59 18.74
N VAL A 395 -6.17 3.50 19.38
CA VAL A 395 -7.64 3.48 19.39
C VAL A 395 -8.17 3.68 17.97
N LEU A 396 -7.67 4.68 17.24
CA LEU A 396 -8.13 4.96 15.88
C LEU A 396 -7.87 3.78 14.94
N LEU A 397 -6.68 3.19 15.01
CA LEU A 397 -6.36 1.98 14.26
C LEU A 397 -7.33 0.84 14.57
N SER A 398 -7.64 0.60 15.84
CA SER A 398 -8.57 -0.47 16.20
C SER A 398 -10.01 -0.23 15.70
N ALA A 399 -10.46 1.03 15.64
CA ALA A 399 -11.74 1.41 15.03
C ALA A 399 -11.74 1.11 13.52
N TYR A 400 -10.62 1.45 12.89
CA TYR A 400 -10.43 1.25 11.48
C TYR A 400 -10.34 -0.25 11.11
N LEU A 401 -9.55 -1.06 11.84
CA LEU A 401 -9.50 -2.51 11.67
C LEU A 401 -10.86 -3.17 11.92
N THR A 402 -11.67 -2.62 12.82
CA THR A 402 -13.05 -3.07 13.04
C THR A 402 -13.91 -2.84 11.80
N TYR A 403 -13.82 -1.66 11.17
CA TYR A 403 -14.50 -1.39 9.90
C TYR A 403 -14.04 -2.35 8.79
N MET A 404 -12.73 -2.57 8.67
CA MET A 404 -12.17 -3.43 7.64
C MET A 404 -12.50 -4.90 7.84
N ARG A 405 -12.56 -5.35 9.09
CA ARG A 405 -13.11 -6.65 9.43
C ARG A 405 -14.55 -6.74 8.97
N ASP A 406 -15.43 -5.84 9.40
CA ASP A 406 -16.87 -5.99 9.18
C ASP A 406 -17.27 -5.78 7.72
N THR A 407 -16.68 -4.81 7.03
CA THR A 407 -16.98 -4.49 5.63
C THR A 407 -16.15 -5.36 4.69
N GLY A 408 -14.84 -5.46 4.92
CA GLY A 408 -13.93 -6.23 4.07
C GLY A 408 -14.19 -7.73 4.12
N PHE A 409 -14.57 -8.30 5.28
CA PHE A 409 -14.96 -9.71 5.36
C PHE A 409 -16.28 -9.99 4.65
N LYS A 410 -17.26 -9.08 4.73
CA LYS A 410 -18.52 -9.24 3.98
C LYS A 410 -18.27 -9.23 2.48
N GLU A 411 -17.46 -8.29 1.99
CA GLU A 411 -17.06 -8.26 0.58
C GLU A 411 -16.28 -9.52 0.18
N PHE A 412 -15.38 -9.99 1.04
CA PHE A 412 -14.66 -11.25 0.81
C PHE A 412 -15.61 -12.44 0.72
N ASN A 413 -16.51 -12.61 1.68
CA ASN A 413 -17.47 -13.72 1.71
C ASN A 413 -18.40 -13.70 0.51
N ILE A 414 -19.00 -12.54 0.19
CA ILE A 414 -19.88 -12.41 -0.98
C ILE A 414 -19.14 -12.78 -2.27
N ARG A 415 -17.85 -12.46 -2.37
CA ARG A 415 -17.02 -12.79 -3.54
C ARG A 415 -16.51 -14.24 -3.55
N ASN A 416 -16.64 -14.96 -2.44
CA ASN A 416 -16.17 -16.34 -2.27
C ASN A 416 -17.32 -17.36 -2.11
N MET A 417 -18.57 -16.90 -2.05
CA MET A 417 -19.78 -17.74 -2.08
C MET A 417 -19.94 -18.38 -3.46
N SER A 418 -20.40 -19.62 -3.47
CA SER A 418 -20.97 -20.28 -4.66
C SER A 418 -22.27 -19.59 -5.09
N ASP A 419 -22.68 -19.84 -6.34
CA ASP A 419 -23.92 -19.27 -6.88
C ASP A 419 -25.15 -19.78 -6.10
N GLU A 420 -25.16 -21.07 -5.68
CA GLU A 420 -26.24 -21.61 -4.85
C GLU A 420 -26.30 -20.95 -3.46
N GLU A 421 -25.14 -20.72 -2.82
CA GLU A 421 -25.07 -19.99 -1.55
C GLU A 421 -25.54 -18.55 -1.68
N LEU A 422 -25.23 -17.90 -2.81
CA LEU A 422 -25.64 -16.52 -3.07
C LEU A 422 -27.15 -16.42 -3.38
N GLU A 423 -27.71 -17.36 -4.13
CA GLU A 423 -29.15 -17.48 -4.39
C GLU A 423 -29.95 -17.73 -3.10
N SER A 424 -29.38 -18.50 -2.17
CA SER A 424 -30.01 -18.76 -0.86
C SER A 424 -30.20 -17.51 0.02
N LEU A 425 -29.49 -16.41 -0.25
CA LEU A 425 -29.66 -15.13 0.47
C LEU A 425 -30.94 -14.39 0.09
N PHE A 426 -31.62 -14.80 -0.98
CA PHE A 426 -32.82 -14.14 -1.51
C PHE A 426 -34.11 -14.96 -1.32
N ASN A 427 -34.01 -16.11 -0.63
CA ASN A 427 -35.11 -16.94 -0.19
C ASN A 427 -35.34 -16.74 1.31
#